data_AF-A0A0D2P9J6-F1
#
_entry.id   AF-A0A0D2P9J6-F1
#
_cell.length_a   1.000
_cell.length_b   1.000
_cell.length_c   1.000
_cell.angle_alpha   90.00
_cell.angle_beta   90.00
_cell.angle_gamma   90.00
#
_symmetry.space_group_name_H-M   'P 1'
#
loop_
_entity.id
_entity.type
_entity.pdbx_description
1 polymer ?
#
loop_
_entity_poly.entity_id
_entity_poly.type
_entity_poly.pdbx_seq_one_letter_code
_entity_poly.pdbx_strand_id
1 'polypeptide(L)'
;MSRNTAWSKHNSSLPSDRIKSTTKGAPNVAKPKGKAKQQPPDDPPKSTQVRRLEALLAGATTAAGTARDPAGGCFCLARDHALSPYAPLCRACGLILCTVNQPYFCCPHCQSALLSPAAHEALITRLNTDLTVQIEREIAERERAVEEAQRAAGAFPTLMGAIPIAQPAPAPPPPRQTHKVMSLTGSRRGGVLVSSYTTTPVVSRPASRDDSPKEIEEIVNRVPPPPSIPPCALRAPGATRPWENLLDESVTYQLPARLGDDADGPQSSSRRKRGGKSKAQGKENASNPSSRPDP
;
A
#
# COMPACT_ATOMS: atom_id res chain seq x y z
N MET A 1 45.14 50.92 -6.39
CA MET A 1 44.72 49.58 -5.91
C MET A 1 43.35 49.29 -6.48
N SER A 2 43.29 48.50 -7.55
CA SER A 2 42.11 48.32 -8.40
C SER A 2 41.41 47.01 -8.02
N ARG A 3 40.10 47.07 -7.70
CA ARG A 3 39.27 45.88 -7.44
C ARG A 3 38.44 45.59 -8.69
N ASN A 4 38.79 44.53 -9.42
CA ASN A 4 37.99 43.99 -10.51
C ASN A 4 36.97 43.00 -9.92
N THR A 5 35.68 43.18 -10.22
CA THR A 5 34.60 42.23 -9.88
C THR A 5 34.39 41.23 -11.01
N ALA A 6 33.94 40.02 -10.67
CA ALA A 6 33.96 38.83 -11.52
C ALA A 6 33.04 38.83 -12.76
N TRP A 7 32.32 39.92 -13.05
CA TRP A 7 31.35 39.97 -14.16
C TRP A 7 31.67 41.00 -15.25
N SER A 8 32.80 41.72 -15.16
CA SER A 8 33.25 42.58 -16.26
C SER A 8 34.20 41.84 -17.21
N LYS A 9 33.66 40.92 -18.01
CA LYS A 9 34.31 40.53 -19.27
C LYS A 9 33.29 40.54 -20.40
N HIS A 10 33.48 41.53 -21.26
CA HIS A 10 32.91 41.67 -22.58
C HIS A 10 33.12 40.41 -23.43
N ASN A 11 32.18 40.18 -24.36
CA ASN A 11 32.10 39.15 -25.41
C ASN A 11 31.36 37.86 -25.04
N SER A 12 30.03 37.96 -24.99
CA SER A 12 29.19 36.88 -25.51
C SER A 12 28.10 37.49 -26.39
N SER A 13 28.14 37.16 -27.69
CA SER A 13 27.06 37.45 -28.61
C SER A 13 25.90 36.53 -28.27
N LEU A 14 24.76 37.08 -27.85
CA LEU A 14 23.51 36.33 -27.77
C LEU A 14 23.01 36.07 -29.19
N PRO A 15 22.92 34.82 -29.68
CA PRO A 15 22.17 34.55 -30.89
C PRO A 15 20.70 34.74 -30.58
N SER A 16 20.17 35.87 -31.05
CA SER A 16 18.75 36.13 -31.16
C SER A 16 18.08 35.01 -31.96
N ASP A 17 17.02 34.47 -31.38
CA ASP A 17 15.74 34.16 -32.04
C ASP A 17 15.81 33.60 -33.47
N ARG A 18 15.88 32.27 -33.59
CA ARG A 18 15.54 31.58 -34.84
C ARG A 18 14.71 30.33 -34.53
N ILE A 19 13.45 30.55 -34.19
CA ILE A 19 12.42 29.52 -34.23
C ILE A 19 12.34 29.02 -35.67
N LYS A 20 12.80 27.79 -35.92
CA LYS A 20 12.57 27.11 -37.20
C LYS A 20 11.08 26.81 -37.30
N SER A 21 10.39 27.39 -38.27
CA SER A 21 9.07 26.93 -38.69
C SER A 21 9.23 25.50 -39.24
N THR A 22 8.79 24.50 -38.49
CA THR A 22 8.64 23.13 -39.01
C THR A 22 7.54 23.15 -40.06
N THR A 23 7.98 23.32 -41.30
CA THR A 23 7.19 23.15 -42.51
C THR A 23 6.87 21.67 -42.70
N LYS A 24 5.61 21.40 -43.02
CA LYS A 24 5.04 20.10 -43.37
C LYS A 24 5.95 19.29 -44.30
N GLY A 25 6.34 18.09 -43.86
CA GLY A 25 6.99 17.06 -44.68
C GLY A 25 6.08 15.83 -44.77
N ALA A 26 5.85 15.39 -46.00
CA ALA A 26 4.95 14.33 -46.46
C ALA A 26 5.38 12.91 -45.99
N PRO A 27 4.56 11.87 -46.26
CA PRO A 27 4.60 10.60 -45.54
C PRO A 27 5.75 9.73 -46.02
N ASN A 28 6.59 9.26 -45.10
CA ASN A 28 7.59 8.26 -45.41
C ASN A 28 7.08 6.88 -44.98
N VAL A 29 6.98 6.01 -45.97
CA VAL A 29 6.50 4.63 -45.91
C VAL A 29 7.45 3.80 -45.05
N ALA A 30 7.00 3.43 -43.85
CA ALA A 30 7.66 2.43 -43.02
C ALA A 30 6.83 1.14 -43.01
N LYS A 31 7.50 0.04 -43.38
CA LYS A 31 6.99 -1.34 -43.46
C LYS A 31 6.37 -1.82 -42.14
N PRO A 32 5.33 -2.68 -42.20
CA PRO A 32 4.64 -3.19 -41.03
C PRO A 32 5.38 -4.38 -40.44
N LYS A 33 5.82 -4.27 -39.18
CA LYS A 33 6.14 -5.44 -38.34
C LYS A 33 5.58 -5.22 -36.95
N GLY A 34 4.31 -5.59 -36.81
CA GLY A 34 3.61 -5.61 -35.53
C GLY A 34 2.38 -6.49 -35.67
N LYS A 35 2.50 -7.77 -35.27
CA LYS A 35 1.36 -8.56 -34.82
C LYS A 35 0.88 -7.95 -33.50
N ALA A 36 0.18 -6.83 -33.59
CA ALA A 36 -0.67 -6.37 -32.50
C ALA A 36 -1.87 -7.33 -32.49
N LYS A 37 -1.84 -8.25 -31.53
CA LYS A 37 -3.04 -8.97 -31.08
C LYS A 37 -4.07 -7.88 -30.78
N GLN A 38 -5.16 -7.86 -31.54
CA GLN A 38 -6.31 -7.02 -31.26
C GLN A 38 -6.72 -7.29 -29.82
N GLN A 39 -6.49 -6.32 -28.94
CA GLN A 39 -7.21 -6.28 -27.68
C GLN A 39 -8.69 -6.11 -28.07
N PRO A 40 -9.59 -7.01 -27.63
CA PRO A 40 -11.02 -6.75 -27.71
C PRO A 40 -11.34 -5.43 -26.98
N PRO A 41 -12.46 -4.77 -27.33
CA PRO A 41 -12.81 -3.44 -26.85
C PRO A 41 -12.66 -3.34 -25.34
N ASP A 42 -12.07 -2.24 -24.87
CA ASP A 42 -11.70 -1.96 -23.48
C ASP A 42 -12.90 -2.01 -22.53
N ASP A 43 -13.36 -3.22 -22.20
CA ASP A 43 -14.19 -3.44 -21.03
C ASP A 43 -13.34 -3.06 -19.81
N PRO A 44 -13.85 -2.19 -18.91
CA PRO A 44 -13.08 -1.77 -17.76
C PRO A 44 -12.66 -3.01 -16.96
N PRO A 45 -11.39 -3.11 -16.55
CA PRO A 45 -10.87 -4.30 -15.91
C PRO A 45 -11.77 -4.70 -14.74
N LYS A 46 -12.17 -5.98 -14.70
CA LYS A 46 -12.96 -6.55 -13.59
C LYS A 46 -12.34 -6.17 -12.25
N SER A 47 -13.18 -5.89 -11.25
CA SER A 47 -12.68 -5.57 -9.91
C SER A 47 -11.82 -6.70 -9.34
N THR A 48 -10.97 -6.33 -8.40
CA THR A 48 -10.15 -7.29 -7.65
C THR A 48 -11.00 -8.32 -6.89
N GLN A 49 -12.19 -7.92 -6.43
CA GLN A 49 -13.09 -8.80 -5.71
C GLN A 49 -13.73 -9.85 -6.62
N VAL A 50 -14.19 -9.45 -7.81
CA VAL A 50 -14.73 -10.41 -8.80
C VAL A 50 -13.64 -11.39 -9.23
N ARG A 51 -12.42 -10.90 -9.54
CA ARG A 51 -11.28 -11.77 -9.86
C ARG A 51 -10.98 -12.75 -8.73
N ARG A 52 -11.03 -12.31 -7.48
CA ARG A 52 -10.83 -13.16 -6.31
C ARG A 52 -11.91 -14.25 -6.23
N LEU A 53 -13.19 -13.91 -6.39
CA LEU A 53 -14.29 -14.89 -6.38
C LEU A 53 -14.19 -15.88 -7.53
N GLU A 54 -13.84 -15.41 -8.73
CA GLU A 54 -13.59 -16.26 -9.91
C GLU A 54 -12.44 -17.24 -9.67
N ALA A 55 -11.33 -16.78 -9.08
CA ALA A 55 -10.20 -17.63 -8.74
C ALA A 55 -10.57 -18.69 -7.68
N LEU A 56 -11.36 -18.30 -6.66
CA LEU A 56 -11.87 -19.25 -5.67
C LEU A 56 -12.80 -20.29 -6.28
N LEU A 57 -13.69 -19.87 -7.18
CA LEU A 57 -14.61 -20.75 -7.87
C LEU A 57 -13.84 -21.73 -8.76
N ALA A 58 -12.89 -21.25 -9.56
CA ALA A 58 -12.03 -22.09 -10.39
C ALA A 58 -11.23 -23.11 -9.56
N GLY A 59 -10.72 -22.68 -8.40
CA GLY A 59 -10.06 -23.55 -7.43
C GLY A 59 -10.99 -24.63 -6.88
N ALA A 60 -12.19 -24.24 -6.44
CA ALA A 60 -13.20 -25.17 -5.91
C ALA A 60 -13.69 -26.15 -6.97
N THR A 61 -13.89 -25.74 -8.22
CA THR A 61 -14.31 -26.67 -9.28
C THR A 61 -13.22 -27.66 -9.67
N THR A 62 -11.94 -27.27 -9.53
CA THR A 62 -10.81 -28.11 -9.95
C THR A 62 -10.33 -29.05 -8.85
N ALA A 63 -10.35 -28.60 -7.59
CA ALA A 63 -9.81 -29.36 -6.47
C ALA A 63 -10.89 -30.14 -5.73
N ALA A 64 -10.69 -31.45 -5.56
CA ALA A 64 -11.62 -32.35 -4.88
C ALA A 64 -11.51 -32.35 -3.33
N GLY A 65 -10.89 -31.32 -2.71
CA GLY A 65 -10.75 -31.23 -1.26
C GLY A 65 -9.69 -32.14 -0.63
N THR A 66 -9.05 -33.02 -1.41
CA THR A 66 -8.03 -33.98 -0.94
C THR A 66 -6.59 -33.54 -1.23
N ALA A 67 -6.41 -32.57 -2.12
CA ALA A 67 -5.10 -32.05 -2.46
C ALA A 67 -4.56 -31.14 -1.35
N ARG A 68 -3.25 -31.24 -1.07
CA ARG A 68 -2.55 -30.28 -0.24
C ARG A 68 -2.41 -28.96 -0.99
N ASP A 69 -2.44 -27.85 -0.25
CA ASP A 69 -2.09 -26.55 -0.80
C ASP A 69 -0.64 -26.60 -1.32
N PRO A 70 -0.37 -26.29 -2.61
CA PRO A 70 0.98 -26.31 -3.16
C PRO A 70 1.95 -25.38 -2.43
N ALA A 71 1.44 -24.34 -1.76
CA ALA A 71 2.23 -23.41 -0.97
C ALA A 71 2.13 -23.69 0.56
N GLY A 72 1.78 -24.92 0.95
CA GLY A 72 2.00 -25.46 2.30
C GLY A 72 0.98 -25.05 3.37
N GLY A 73 -0.05 -24.28 3.01
CA GLY A 73 -1.02 -23.73 3.97
C GLY A 73 -0.41 -22.70 4.94
N CYS A 74 -1.25 -22.15 5.82
CA CYS A 74 -0.88 -21.17 6.84
C CYS A 74 -1.22 -21.70 8.25
N PHE A 75 -0.23 -21.65 9.16
CA PHE A 75 -0.38 -22.04 10.58
C PHE A 75 -0.56 -20.86 11.54
N CYS A 76 -0.64 -19.64 11.00
CA CYS A 76 -0.73 -18.34 11.69
C CYS A 76 0.36 -18.04 12.74
N LEU A 77 0.82 -18.97 13.59
CA LEU A 77 1.87 -18.82 14.62
C LEU A 77 1.80 -17.46 15.35
N ALA A 78 0.63 -17.14 15.92
CA ALA A 78 0.34 -15.87 16.59
C ALA A 78 0.36 -14.60 15.71
N ARG A 79 0.32 -14.73 14.38
CA ARG A 79 0.05 -13.61 13.46
C ARG A 79 -1.46 -13.43 13.26
N ASP A 80 -1.85 -12.17 13.17
CA ASP A 80 -3.23 -11.78 12.90
C ASP A 80 -3.54 -11.96 11.41
N HIS A 81 -4.48 -12.87 11.12
CA HIS A 81 -5.06 -13.02 9.80
C HIS A 81 -6.58 -13.04 9.93
N ALA A 82 -7.27 -12.48 8.93
CA ALA A 82 -8.73 -12.57 8.87
C ALA A 82 -9.18 -14.04 8.81
N LEU A 83 -10.28 -14.36 9.50
CA LEU A 83 -10.88 -15.70 9.45
C LEU A 83 -11.42 -16.01 8.05
N SER A 84 -11.31 -17.26 7.62
CA SER A 84 -11.87 -17.70 6.34
C SER A 84 -13.40 -17.57 6.37
N PRO A 85 -14.03 -16.84 5.43
CA PRO A 85 -15.49 -16.64 5.44
C PRO A 85 -16.28 -17.89 5.05
N TYR A 86 -15.65 -18.86 4.38
CA TYR A 86 -16.32 -20.05 3.86
C TYR A 86 -16.05 -21.32 4.68
N ALA A 87 -14.88 -21.44 5.32
CA ALA A 87 -14.52 -22.59 6.14
C ALA A 87 -13.59 -22.17 7.30
N PRO A 88 -14.12 -21.57 8.37
CA PRO A 88 -13.28 -21.03 9.46
C PRO A 88 -12.69 -22.09 10.38
N LEU A 89 -13.15 -23.34 10.34
CA LEU A 89 -12.73 -24.40 11.26
C LEU A 89 -12.63 -25.76 10.55
N CYS A 90 -11.55 -26.50 10.82
CA CYS A 90 -11.43 -27.90 10.44
C CYS A 90 -12.27 -28.79 11.38
N ARG A 91 -13.23 -29.55 10.83
CA ARG A 91 -14.10 -30.43 11.63
C ARG A 91 -13.40 -31.66 12.22
N ALA A 92 -12.24 -32.05 11.69
CA ALA A 92 -11.51 -33.22 12.16
C ALA A 92 -10.58 -32.90 13.36
N CYS A 93 -9.80 -31.82 13.27
CA CYS A 93 -8.81 -31.48 14.31
C CYS A 93 -9.08 -30.15 15.03
N GLY A 94 -10.14 -29.42 14.69
CA GLY A 94 -10.49 -28.15 15.33
C GLY A 94 -9.56 -26.98 15.00
N LEU A 95 -8.70 -27.09 13.98
CA LEU A 95 -7.83 -25.99 13.57
C LEU A 95 -8.66 -24.84 12.99
N ILE A 96 -8.48 -23.63 13.51
CA ILE A 96 -9.09 -22.40 12.98
C ILE A 96 -8.32 -21.96 11.74
N LEU A 97 -9.03 -21.69 10.65
CA LEU A 97 -8.45 -21.38 9.34
C LEU A 97 -8.66 -19.91 8.99
N CYS A 98 -7.58 -19.26 8.56
CA CYS A 98 -7.60 -17.90 8.04
C CYS A 98 -7.88 -17.84 6.53
N THR A 99 -8.05 -16.64 5.99
CA THR A 99 -8.30 -16.39 4.55
C THR A 99 -7.19 -16.87 3.62
N VAL A 100 -5.99 -17.11 4.14
CA VAL A 100 -4.86 -17.68 3.37
C VAL A 100 -5.09 -19.17 3.07
N ASN A 101 -5.77 -19.87 3.99
CA ASN A 101 -6.12 -21.27 3.83
C ASN A 101 -7.37 -21.38 2.97
N GLN A 102 -7.21 -21.87 1.75
CA GLN A 102 -8.33 -22.00 0.81
C GLN A 102 -9.23 -23.19 1.19
N PRO A 103 -10.56 -23.03 1.09
CA PRO A 103 -11.52 -24.03 1.57
C PRO A 103 -11.56 -25.33 0.75
N TYR A 104 -10.99 -25.32 -0.46
CA TYR A 104 -10.96 -26.46 -1.39
C TYR A 104 -9.67 -27.30 -1.29
N PHE A 105 -8.73 -26.96 -0.40
CA PHE A 105 -7.58 -27.80 -0.07
C PHE A 105 -7.81 -28.58 1.23
N CYS A 106 -6.99 -29.60 1.47
CA CYS A 106 -7.04 -30.35 2.74
C CYS A 106 -6.46 -29.53 3.91
N CYS A 107 -6.81 -29.91 5.14
CA CYS A 107 -6.29 -29.27 6.34
C CYS A 107 -4.75 -29.34 6.41
N PRO A 108 -4.03 -28.25 6.69
CA PRO A 108 -2.57 -28.29 6.77
C PRO A 108 -2.05 -29.11 7.96
N HIS A 109 -2.86 -29.28 9.02
CA HIS A 109 -2.47 -30.03 10.22
C HIS A 109 -2.77 -31.54 10.10
N CYS A 110 -4.03 -31.93 9.90
CA CYS A 110 -4.45 -33.33 9.89
C CYS A 110 -4.67 -33.92 8.48
N GLN A 111 -4.55 -33.11 7.42
CA GLN A 111 -4.74 -33.53 6.03
C GLN A 111 -6.13 -34.09 5.70
N SER A 112 -7.11 -33.92 6.59
CA SER A 112 -8.50 -34.24 6.30
C SER A 112 -9.10 -33.23 5.32
N ALA A 113 -10.07 -33.65 4.53
CA ALA A 113 -10.90 -32.73 3.75
C ALA A 113 -11.59 -31.73 4.70
N LEU A 114 -11.55 -30.44 4.35
CA LEU A 114 -12.14 -29.38 5.16
C LEU A 114 -13.67 -29.36 5.06
N LEU A 115 -14.18 -29.73 3.89
CA LEU A 115 -15.60 -29.74 3.56
C LEU A 115 -16.04 -31.15 3.19
N SER A 116 -17.22 -31.55 3.66
CA SER A 116 -17.93 -32.72 3.14
C SER A 116 -18.35 -32.47 1.68
N PRO A 117 -18.51 -33.49 0.83
CA PRO A 117 -18.86 -33.31 -0.58
C PRO A 117 -20.12 -32.44 -0.78
N ALA A 118 -21.18 -32.67 0.00
CA ALA A 118 -22.38 -31.83 -0.05
C ALA A 118 -22.13 -30.36 0.37
N ALA A 119 -21.21 -30.12 1.30
CA ALA A 119 -20.83 -28.77 1.72
C ALA A 119 -19.94 -28.07 0.69
N HIS A 120 -19.17 -28.85 -0.07
CA HIS A 120 -18.37 -28.35 -1.18
C HIS A 120 -19.26 -27.87 -2.34
N GLU A 121 -20.29 -28.62 -2.70
CA GLU A 121 -21.30 -28.17 -3.68
C GLU A 121 -22.07 -26.94 -3.19
N ALA A 122 -22.44 -26.90 -1.90
CA ALA A 122 -23.04 -25.72 -1.28
C ALA A 122 -22.10 -24.49 -1.30
N LEU A 123 -20.78 -24.71 -1.21
CA LEU A 123 -19.80 -23.64 -1.35
C LEU A 123 -19.73 -23.12 -2.79
N ILE A 124 -19.74 -24.00 -3.79
CA ILE A 124 -19.72 -23.59 -5.20
C ILE A 124 -20.98 -22.77 -5.54
N THR A 125 -22.16 -23.22 -5.10
CA THR A 125 -23.40 -22.46 -5.30
C THR A 125 -23.37 -21.10 -4.62
N ARG A 126 -22.86 -21.03 -3.38
CA ARG A 126 -22.68 -19.76 -2.67
C ARG A 126 -21.69 -18.82 -3.36
N LEU A 127 -20.56 -19.32 -3.85
CA LEU A 127 -19.59 -18.51 -4.60
C LEU A 127 -20.19 -17.95 -5.88
N ASN A 128 -21.01 -18.74 -6.58
CA ASN A 128 -21.74 -18.26 -7.77
C ASN A 128 -22.73 -17.14 -7.40
N THR A 129 -23.51 -17.30 -6.33
CA THR A 129 -24.43 -16.25 -5.88
C THR A 129 -23.68 -14.97 -5.49
N ASP A 130 -22.58 -15.10 -4.74
CA ASP A 130 -21.77 -13.95 -4.31
C ASP A 130 -21.15 -13.23 -5.51
N LEU A 131 -20.71 -13.98 -6.53
CA LEU A 131 -20.20 -13.43 -7.78
C LEU A 131 -21.29 -12.65 -8.53
N THR A 132 -22.49 -13.21 -8.69
CA THR A 132 -23.60 -12.51 -9.37
C THR A 132 -23.98 -11.22 -8.67
N VAL A 133 -24.13 -11.24 -7.34
CA VAL A 133 -24.42 -10.06 -6.52
C VAL A 133 -23.31 -9.01 -6.66
N GLN A 134 -22.05 -9.44 -6.71
CA GLN A 134 -20.93 -8.51 -6.84
C GLN A 134 -20.89 -7.85 -8.22
N ILE A 135 -21.17 -8.59 -9.29
CA ILE A 135 -21.26 -8.03 -10.65
C ILE A 135 -22.41 -7.02 -10.74
N GLU A 136 -23.58 -7.35 -10.19
CA GLU A 136 -24.73 -6.43 -10.16
C GLU A 136 -24.40 -5.13 -9.42
N ARG A 137 -23.70 -5.22 -8.27
CA ARG A 137 -23.23 -4.05 -7.53
C ARG A 137 -22.27 -3.19 -8.35
N GLU A 138 -21.33 -3.81 -9.05
CA GLU A 138 -20.38 -3.09 -9.92
C GLU A 138 -21.08 -2.39 -11.08
N ILE A 139 -22.07 -3.03 -11.70
CA ILE A 139 -22.86 -2.40 -12.77
C ILE A 139 -23.63 -1.20 -12.21
N ALA A 140 -24.32 -1.36 -11.08
CA ALA A 140 -25.08 -0.29 -10.44
C ALA A 140 -24.18 0.87 -9.96
N GLU A 141 -22.94 0.60 -9.53
CA GLU A 141 -21.96 1.63 -9.19
C GLU A 141 -21.45 2.37 -10.43
N ARG A 142 -21.22 1.66 -11.54
CA ARG A 142 -20.83 2.27 -12.81
C ARG A 142 -21.93 3.17 -13.36
N GLU A 143 -23.18 2.72 -13.33
CA GLU A 143 -24.33 3.53 -13.76
C GLU A 143 -24.46 4.80 -12.91
N ARG A 144 -24.38 4.68 -11.59
CA ARG A 144 -24.38 5.85 -10.68
C ARG A 144 -23.24 6.81 -10.97
N ALA A 145 -22.02 6.32 -11.21
CA ALA A 145 -20.87 7.16 -11.54
C ALA A 145 -21.06 7.89 -12.88
N VAL A 146 -21.67 7.23 -13.88
CA VAL A 146 -21.99 7.86 -15.18
C VAL A 146 -23.04 8.94 -15.02
N GLU A 147 -24.12 8.70 -14.27
CA GLU A 147 -25.15 9.70 -14.00
C GLU A 147 -24.62 10.91 -13.23
N GLU A 148 -23.77 10.68 -12.23
CA GLU A 148 -23.13 11.75 -11.46
C GLU A 148 -22.17 12.58 -12.33
N ALA A 149 -21.40 11.94 -13.21
CA ALA A 149 -20.53 12.64 -14.16
C ALA A 149 -21.34 13.49 -15.16
N GLN A 150 -22.46 12.98 -15.66
CA GLN A 150 -23.37 13.74 -16.51
C GLN A 150 -23.97 14.95 -15.77
N ARG A 151 -24.43 14.74 -14.53
CA ARG A 151 -24.95 15.82 -13.68
C ARG A 151 -23.89 16.88 -13.40
N ALA A 152 -22.66 16.48 -13.11
CA ALA A 152 -21.53 17.39 -12.87
C ALA A 152 -21.12 18.16 -14.14
N ALA A 153 -21.27 17.57 -15.32
CA ALA A 153 -21.06 18.25 -16.60
C ALA A 153 -22.18 19.23 -16.98
N GLY A 154 -23.24 19.33 -16.17
CA GLY A 154 -24.41 20.15 -16.48
C GLY A 154 -25.25 19.60 -17.62
N ALA A 155 -25.12 18.30 -17.94
CA ALA A 155 -25.96 17.65 -18.92
C ALA A 155 -27.41 17.64 -18.38
N PHE A 156 -28.32 18.22 -19.16
CA PHE A 156 -29.73 18.24 -18.82
C PHE A 156 -30.27 16.81 -18.79
N PRO A 157 -31.11 16.44 -17.79
CA PRO A 157 -31.74 15.14 -17.72
C PRO A 157 -32.40 14.80 -19.06
N THR A 158 -31.98 13.72 -19.70
CA THR A 158 -32.59 13.25 -20.94
C THR A 158 -34.00 12.77 -20.59
N LEU A 159 -35.00 13.61 -20.80
CA LEU A 159 -36.41 13.25 -20.65
C LEU A 159 -36.68 12.06 -21.57
N MET A 160 -36.97 10.89 -20.99
CA MET A 160 -37.25 9.66 -21.72
C MET A 160 -38.44 9.88 -22.67
N GLY A 161 -38.16 10.02 -23.97
CA GLY A 161 -39.16 10.34 -24.99
C GLY A 161 -38.58 10.91 -26.29
N ALA A 162 -37.36 11.44 -26.28
CA ALA A 162 -36.65 11.82 -27.50
C ALA A 162 -35.95 10.61 -28.11
N ILE A 163 -36.44 10.15 -29.27
CA ILE A 163 -35.74 9.20 -30.15
C ILE A 163 -34.31 9.73 -30.37
N PRO A 164 -33.25 8.91 -30.24
CA PRO A 164 -31.90 9.35 -30.58
C PRO A 164 -31.82 9.57 -32.08
N ILE A 165 -32.15 10.78 -32.53
CA ILE A 165 -31.71 11.27 -33.83
C ILE A 165 -30.18 11.30 -33.74
N ALA A 166 -29.53 10.52 -34.61
CA ALA A 166 -28.09 10.37 -34.71
C ALA A 166 -27.39 11.70 -34.39
N GLN A 167 -26.72 11.76 -33.25
CA GLN A 167 -25.90 12.91 -32.92
C GLN A 167 -24.77 12.98 -33.96
N PRO A 168 -24.61 14.11 -34.68
CA PRO A 168 -23.37 14.35 -35.39
C PRO A 168 -22.23 14.36 -34.37
N ALA A 169 -21.09 13.82 -34.77
CA ALA A 169 -19.87 13.69 -33.96
C ALA A 169 -19.64 14.91 -33.05
N PRO A 170 -19.19 14.70 -31.80
CA PRO A 170 -18.96 15.79 -30.87
C PRO A 170 -18.06 16.84 -31.52
N ALA A 171 -18.61 18.04 -31.71
CA ALA A 171 -17.84 19.17 -32.18
C ALA A 171 -16.64 19.37 -31.24
N PRO A 172 -15.43 19.60 -31.79
CA PRO A 172 -14.25 19.82 -30.96
C PRO A 172 -14.54 20.94 -29.95
N PRO A 173 -14.08 20.81 -28.70
CA PRO A 173 -14.35 21.80 -27.67
C PRO A 173 -13.98 23.19 -28.21
N PRO A 174 -14.82 24.22 -27.99
CA PRO A 174 -14.50 25.57 -28.45
C PRO A 174 -13.12 25.94 -27.89
N PRO A 175 -12.21 26.50 -28.72
CA PRO A 175 -10.88 26.86 -28.26
C PRO A 175 -11.04 27.80 -27.07
N ARG A 176 -10.46 27.42 -25.92
CA ARG A 176 -10.51 28.19 -24.68
C ARG A 176 -10.10 29.63 -25.00
N GLN A 177 -11.08 30.54 -24.96
CA GLN A 177 -10.83 31.95 -25.23
C GLN A 177 -10.02 32.50 -24.06
N THR A 178 -8.71 32.58 -24.24
CA THR A 178 -7.83 33.29 -23.33
C THR A 178 -8.16 34.78 -23.46
N HIS A 179 -8.84 35.35 -22.48
CA HIS A 179 -9.11 36.78 -22.45
C HIS A 179 -7.79 37.55 -22.39
N LYS A 180 -7.35 38.07 -23.54
CA LYS A 180 -6.19 38.96 -23.63
C LYS A 180 -6.64 40.35 -23.25
N VAL A 181 -6.38 40.73 -22.01
CA VAL A 181 -6.59 42.11 -21.54
C VAL A 181 -5.39 42.94 -22.01
N MET A 182 -5.61 43.86 -22.94
CA MET A 182 -4.59 44.82 -23.37
C MET A 182 -4.61 46.02 -22.42
N SER A 183 -3.66 46.07 -21.49
CA SER A 183 -3.42 47.25 -20.66
C SER A 183 -2.52 48.24 -21.39
N LEU A 184 -3.09 49.36 -21.83
CA LEU A 184 -2.33 50.50 -22.36
C LEU A 184 -1.77 51.31 -21.19
N THR A 185 -0.57 50.98 -20.73
CA THR A 185 0.14 51.81 -19.75
C THR A 185 0.70 53.04 -20.47
N GLY A 186 0.06 54.20 -20.26
CA GLY A 186 0.51 55.48 -20.79
C GLY A 186 1.81 55.95 -20.15
N SER A 187 2.92 55.79 -20.85
CA SER A 187 4.16 56.54 -20.63
C SER A 187 4.89 56.69 -21.96
N ARG A 188 5.50 57.86 -22.18
CA ARG A 188 5.86 58.46 -23.49
C ARG A 188 6.99 57.76 -24.27
N ARG A 189 7.17 56.44 -24.17
CA ARG A 189 7.98 55.64 -25.10
C ARG A 189 7.29 54.30 -25.30
N GLY A 190 6.69 54.12 -26.48
CA GLY A 190 5.70 53.09 -26.78
C GLY A 190 6.21 51.66 -26.68
N GLY A 191 5.83 50.98 -25.61
CA GLY A 191 5.83 49.52 -25.53
C GLY A 191 4.43 49.04 -25.16
N VAL A 192 3.78 48.29 -26.04
CA VAL A 192 2.50 47.61 -25.76
C VAL A 192 2.84 46.31 -25.05
N LEU A 193 2.67 46.27 -23.73
CA LEU A 193 2.93 45.08 -22.93
C LEU A 193 1.67 44.19 -22.92
N VAL A 194 1.67 43.17 -23.78
CA VAL A 194 0.59 42.17 -23.83
C VAL A 194 0.84 41.14 -22.72
N SER A 195 0.20 41.32 -21.58
CA SER A 195 0.20 40.35 -20.48
C SER A 195 -0.94 39.35 -20.69
N SER A 196 -0.62 38.15 -21.15
CA SER A 196 -1.57 37.04 -21.25
C SER A 196 -1.72 36.38 -19.88
N TYR A 197 -2.78 36.74 -19.15
CA TYR A 197 -3.19 36.06 -17.93
C TYR A 197 -3.95 34.78 -18.31
N THR A 198 -3.23 33.67 -18.41
CA THR A 198 -3.85 32.34 -18.41
C THR A 198 -4.23 32.01 -16.98
N THR A 199 -5.47 32.32 -16.60
CA THR A 199 -6.07 31.86 -15.34
C THR A 199 -6.46 30.39 -15.52
N THR A 200 -5.48 29.51 -15.63
CA THR A 200 -5.73 28.09 -15.37
C THR A 200 -5.96 27.96 -13.87
N PRO A 201 -7.10 27.41 -13.39
CA PRO A 201 -7.10 26.85 -12.06
C PRO A 201 -5.96 25.84 -12.04
N VAL A 202 -4.94 26.12 -11.24
CA VAL A 202 -3.96 25.12 -10.86
C VAL A 202 -4.75 24.11 -10.05
N VAL A 203 -5.35 23.15 -10.75
CA VAL A 203 -5.63 21.85 -10.16
C VAL A 203 -4.23 21.36 -9.81
N SER A 204 -3.89 21.51 -8.54
CA SER A 204 -2.76 20.88 -7.89
C SER A 204 -2.86 19.40 -8.23
N ARG A 205 -2.20 19.00 -9.32
CA ARG A 205 -1.85 17.62 -9.57
C ARG A 205 -0.93 17.25 -8.41
N PRO A 206 -1.29 16.32 -7.52
CA PRO A 206 -0.27 15.76 -6.66
C PRO A 206 0.78 15.14 -7.58
N ALA A 207 2.02 15.61 -7.46
CA ALA A 207 3.18 14.87 -7.91
C ALA A 207 3.27 13.61 -7.03
N SER A 208 2.50 12.58 -7.39
CA SER A 208 2.65 11.26 -6.77
C SER A 208 2.21 10.19 -7.74
N ARG A 209 3.23 9.48 -8.23
CA ARG A 209 3.24 8.06 -8.59
C ARG A 209 2.51 7.69 -9.88
N ASP A 210 3.32 7.66 -10.92
CA ASP A 210 3.40 6.56 -11.89
C ASP A 210 3.68 5.21 -11.17
N ASP A 211 2.86 4.84 -10.19
CA ASP A 211 2.69 3.44 -9.81
C ASP A 211 1.56 2.93 -10.70
N SER A 212 1.94 2.45 -11.88
CA SER A 212 1.23 1.29 -12.42
C SER A 212 1.02 0.33 -11.24
N PRO A 213 -0.21 -0.09 -10.91
CA PRO A 213 -0.37 -1.23 -10.03
C PRO A 213 0.13 -2.43 -10.86
N LYS A 214 1.45 -2.65 -10.83
CA LYS A 214 1.89 -4.00 -10.55
C LYS A 214 1.18 -4.32 -9.26
N GLU A 215 0.03 -4.98 -9.42
CA GLU A 215 -0.33 -6.18 -8.71
C GLU A 215 0.89 -6.67 -7.90
N ILE A 216 1.16 -5.96 -6.81
CA ILE A 216 1.71 -6.55 -5.62
C ILE A 216 0.55 -7.47 -5.28
N GLU A 217 0.56 -8.66 -5.89
CA GLU A 217 0.05 -9.84 -5.22
C GLU A 217 0.56 -9.63 -3.81
N GLU A 218 -0.36 -9.26 -2.93
CA GLU A 218 -0.10 -9.21 -1.53
C GLU A 218 0.28 -10.65 -1.23
N ILE A 219 1.58 -10.94 -1.34
CA ILE A 219 2.17 -12.21 -1.00
C ILE A 219 1.98 -12.19 0.50
N VAL A 220 0.79 -12.60 0.93
CA VAL A 220 0.43 -12.69 2.33
C VAL A 220 1.49 -13.61 2.87
N ASN A 221 2.42 -13.04 3.64
CA ASN A 221 3.66 -13.70 4.03
C ASN A 221 3.29 -15.00 4.75
N ARG A 222 3.36 -16.12 4.02
CA ARG A 222 2.96 -17.42 4.53
C ARG A 222 3.98 -17.81 5.57
N VAL A 223 3.50 -18.08 6.78
CA VAL A 223 4.36 -18.56 7.85
C VAL A 223 4.65 -20.02 7.57
N PRO A 224 5.94 -20.43 7.48
CA PRO A 224 6.27 -21.83 7.28
C PRO A 224 5.72 -22.68 8.43
N PRO A 225 5.47 -23.98 8.18
CA PRO A 225 5.08 -24.90 9.24
C PRO A 225 6.12 -24.88 10.36
N PRO A 226 5.70 -25.00 11.63
CA PRO A 226 6.65 -25.12 12.73
C PRO A 226 7.52 -26.38 12.50
N PRO A 227 8.80 -26.34 12.90
CA PRO A 227 9.67 -27.51 12.80
C PRO A 227 9.04 -28.67 13.60
N SER A 228 9.07 -29.87 13.02
CA SER A 228 8.48 -31.06 13.64
C SER A 228 9.15 -31.48 14.95
N ILE A 229 10.41 -31.08 15.12
CA ILE A 229 11.19 -31.33 16.32
C ILE A 229 11.50 -29.97 16.93
N PRO A 230 10.87 -29.60 18.07
CA PRO A 230 11.30 -28.42 18.80
C PRO A 230 12.78 -28.62 19.18
N PRO A 231 13.60 -27.57 19.18
CA PRO A 231 14.96 -27.68 19.69
C PRO A 231 14.88 -28.12 21.15
N CYS A 232 15.21 -29.38 21.39
CA CYS A 232 15.26 -29.96 22.73
C CYS A 232 16.69 -29.86 23.23
N ALA A 233 16.84 -29.43 24.48
CA ALA A 233 18.12 -29.52 25.16
C ALA A 233 18.59 -30.97 25.18
N LEU A 234 19.81 -31.22 24.67
CA LEU A 234 20.42 -32.56 24.70
C LEU A 234 20.84 -32.98 26.11
N ARG A 235 20.93 -32.02 27.03
CA ARG A 235 21.42 -32.19 28.40
C ARG A 235 20.27 -32.01 29.38
N ALA A 236 20.34 -32.70 30.52
CA ALA A 236 19.46 -32.45 31.67
C ALA A 236 19.94 -31.20 32.46
N PRO A 237 19.02 -30.43 33.07
CA PRO A 237 19.39 -29.30 33.92
C PRO A 237 20.30 -29.73 35.06
N GLY A 238 21.33 -28.94 35.36
CA GLY A 238 22.17 -29.19 36.52
C GLY A 238 21.40 -29.01 37.83
N ALA A 239 21.66 -29.86 38.84
CA ALA A 239 21.00 -29.78 40.14
C ALA A 239 21.22 -28.43 40.86
N THR A 240 22.35 -27.77 40.59
CA THR A 240 22.69 -26.45 41.14
C THR A 240 21.96 -25.30 40.45
N ARG A 241 21.43 -25.53 39.24
CA ARG A 241 20.77 -24.50 38.45
C ARG A 241 19.66 -25.12 37.59
N PRO A 242 18.56 -25.57 38.22
CA PRO A 242 17.47 -26.25 37.50
C PRO A 242 16.79 -25.35 36.45
N TRP A 243 17.00 -24.03 36.53
CA TRP A 243 16.50 -23.02 35.60
C TRP A 243 17.53 -22.57 34.55
N GLU A 244 18.62 -23.34 34.36
CA GLU A 244 19.62 -23.07 33.33
C GLU A 244 19.03 -23.27 31.92
N ASN A 245 19.25 -22.30 31.03
CA ASN A 245 18.87 -22.42 29.63
C ASN A 245 19.89 -23.31 28.91
N LEU A 246 19.44 -24.47 28.43
CA LEU A 246 20.27 -25.50 27.81
C LEU A 246 20.26 -25.47 26.28
N LEU A 247 19.65 -24.43 25.68
CA LEU A 247 19.50 -24.27 24.22
C LEU A 247 20.61 -23.42 23.57
N ASP A 248 21.76 -23.27 24.24
CA ASP A 248 23.01 -22.63 23.76
C ASP A 248 22.95 -21.18 23.23
N GLU A 249 21.77 -20.56 23.13
CA GLU A 249 21.67 -19.13 22.91
C GLU A 249 21.92 -18.39 24.22
N SER A 250 23.04 -17.69 24.30
CA SER A 250 23.31 -16.72 25.36
C SER A 250 22.28 -15.60 25.26
N VAL A 251 21.10 -15.80 25.87
CA VAL A 251 20.07 -14.77 25.94
C VAL A 251 20.64 -13.63 26.78
N THR A 252 21.13 -12.60 26.09
CA THR A 252 21.60 -11.39 26.74
C THR A 252 20.38 -10.59 27.13
N TYR A 253 20.19 -10.36 28.42
CA TYR A 253 19.11 -9.51 28.89
C TYR A 253 19.32 -8.10 28.31
N GLN A 254 18.56 -7.75 27.28
CA GLN A 254 18.49 -6.38 26.81
C GLN A 254 17.64 -5.61 27.82
N LEU A 255 18.26 -4.68 28.54
CA LEU A 255 17.51 -3.75 29.37
C LEU A 255 16.52 -3.01 28.45
N PRO A 256 15.24 -2.91 28.82
CA PRO A 256 14.30 -2.07 28.10
C PRO A 256 14.93 -0.69 27.93
N ALA A 257 15.02 -0.21 26.70
CA ALA A 257 15.41 1.17 26.44
C ALA A 257 14.52 2.04 27.33
N ARG A 258 15.13 2.87 28.19
CA ARG A 258 14.37 3.79 29.02
C ARG A 258 13.64 4.72 28.07
N LEU A 259 12.31 4.56 27.99
CA LEU A 259 11.39 5.50 27.35
C LEU A 259 11.54 6.85 28.07
N GLY A 260 12.51 7.66 27.65
CA GLY A 260 12.84 8.92 28.32
C GLY A 260 14.11 9.64 27.86
N ASP A 261 15.02 9.00 27.13
CA ASP A 261 16.26 9.66 26.66
C ASP A 261 16.28 10.00 25.16
N ASP A 262 15.13 9.93 24.48
CA ASP A 262 14.95 10.48 23.13
C ASP A 262 14.26 11.84 23.21
N ALA A 263 14.98 12.83 23.72
CA ALA A 263 14.71 14.24 23.45
C ALA A 263 16.02 14.94 23.11
N ASP A 264 16.09 15.37 21.85
CA ASP A 264 17.15 16.14 21.22
C ASP A 264 17.78 17.23 22.09
N GLY A 265 19.12 17.35 22.01
CA GLY A 265 19.80 18.57 22.42
C GLY A 265 21.32 18.52 22.27
N PRO A 266 21.91 19.10 21.20
CA PRO A 266 23.33 19.41 21.19
C PRO A 266 23.60 20.64 22.05
N GLN A 267 24.67 20.57 22.85
CA GLN A 267 25.40 21.69 23.45
C GLN A 267 24.61 22.69 24.32
N SER A 268 24.78 22.60 25.65
CA SER A 268 25.00 23.82 26.42
C SER A 268 25.96 23.58 27.59
N SER A 269 27.09 24.26 27.49
CA SER A 269 28.03 24.48 28.58
C SER A 269 27.39 25.43 29.60
N SER A 270 27.03 24.93 30.78
CA SER A 270 26.65 25.80 31.90
C SER A 270 27.24 25.32 33.22
N ARG A 271 28.50 25.73 33.36
CA ARG A 271 29.21 26.06 34.58
C ARG A 271 28.29 26.71 35.62
N ARG A 272 27.90 25.99 36.68
CA ARG A 272 27.63 26.60 38.00
C ARG A 272 28.27 25.82 39.14
N LYS A 273 29.43 26.36 39.50
CA LYS A 273 30.18 26.25 40.73
C LYS A 273 29.44 27.00 41.85
N ARG A 274 29.13 26.34 42.97
CA ARG A 274 28.94 26.83 44.36
C ARG A 274 28.08 25.77 45.07
N GLY A 275 28.48 25.09 46.15
CA GLY A 275 29.39 25.45 47.23
C GLY A 275 28.59 25.39 48.55
N GLY A 276 29.03 24.54 49.49
CA GLY A 276 28.46 24.41 50.84
C GLY A 276 28.07 22.96 51.14
N LYS A 277 28.82 22.11 51.85
CA LYS A 277 29.52 22.21 53.15
C LYS A 277 28.58 22.22 54.37
N SER A 278 28.31 21.02 54.87
CA SER A 278 28.11 20.60 56.28
C SER A 278 27.84 19.08 56.19
N LYS A 279 28.60 18.13 56.74
CA LYS A 279 29.31 17.93 58.03
C LYS A 279 28.37 17.82 59.24
N ALA A 280 27.85 16.61 59.45
CA ALA A 280 27.50 16.00 60.74
C ALA A 280 27.45 14.48 60.46
N GLN A 281 28.45 13.66 60.77
CA GLN A 281 28.82 13.16 62.10
C GLN A 281 27.61 12.90 63.01
N GLY A 282 27.12 11.67 62.96
CA GLY A 282 26.32 11.01 63.99
C GLY A 282 26.76 9.55 64.04
N LYS A 283 27.62 9.25 65.02
CA LYS A 283 28.23 7.94 65.31
C LYS A 283 27.66 7.55 66.67
N GLU A 284 26.99 6.40 66.76
CA GLU A 284 26.85 5.53 67.96
C GLU A 284 25.86 4.39 67.59
N ASN A 285 26.35 3.17 67.39
CA ASN A 285 26.57 2.12 68.39
C ASN A 285 25.29 1.62 69.05
N ALA A 286 24.82 0.44 68.64
CA ALA A 286 24.26 -0.56 69.54
C ALA A 286 24.36 -1.94 68.88
N SER A 287 25.34 -2.70 69.37
CA SER A 287 25.43 -4.14 69.32
C SER A 287 24.18 -4.82 69.87
N ASN A 288 23.70 -5.89 69.24
CA ASN A 288 23.28 -7.07 70.00
C ASN A 288 23.33 -8.36 69.17
N PRO A 289 24.14 -9.36 69.56
CA PRO A 289 24.03 -10.74 69.10
C PRO A 289 23.24 -11.56 70.13
N SER A 290 22.20 -12.29 69.71
CA SER A 290 21.68 -13.40 70.51
C SER A 290 21.32 -14.57 69.60
N SER A 291 22.30 -15.47 69.50
CA SER A 291 22.09 -16.89 69.31
C SER A 291 21.18 -17.46 70.40
N ARG A 292 20.33 -18.43 70.05
CA ARG A 292 20.15 -19.73 70.77
C ARG A 292 19.08 -20.62 70.12
N PRO A 293 19.03 -21.94 70.45
CA PRO A 293 19.07 -23.02 69.47
C PRO A 293 17.78 -23.87 69.45
N ASP A 294 17.82 -24.91 68.61
CA ASP A 294 16.88 -26.04 68.52
C ASP A 294 16.66 -26.74 69.89
N PRO A 295 15.60 -27.55 70.03
CA PRO A 295 15.59 -28.92 69.51
C PRO A 295 14.53 -29.22 68.43
#